data_AF-A0A967RGZ9-F1
#
_entry.id   AF-A0A967RGZ9-F1
#
_cell.length_a   1.000
_cell.length_b   1.000
_cell.length_c   1.000
_cell.angle_alpha   90.00
_cell.angle_beta   90.00
_cell.angle_gamma   90.00
#
_symmetry.space_group_name_H-M   'P 1'
#
loop_
_entity.id
_entity.type
_entity.pdbx_description
1 polymer ?
#
loop_
_entity_poly.entity_id
_entity_poly.type
_entity_poly.pdbx_seq_one_letter_code
_entity_poly.pdbx_strand_id
1 'polypeptide(L)'
;MLLIICLLTTGLFNLSAVTTTANATDYYLADPKGADGIAGTADDVDSSDSYPGTSELPWQTIDKAFNTATYGDSVRLRDGHYGAFSYTGSSDFPLYS
;
A
#
# COMPACT_ATOMS: atom_id res chain seq x y z
N MET A 1 42.16 27.90 -33.84
CA MET A 1 40.83 27.99 -33.21
C MET A 1 40.05 26.71 -33.51
N LEU A 2 40.35 25.59 -32.85
CA LEU A 2 39.49 24.38 -32.86
C LEU A 2 39.94 23.33 -31.80
N LEU A 3 40.46 23.78 -30.65
CA LEU A 3 40.85 22.89 -29.53
C LEU A 3 39.93 23.07 -28.31
N ILE A 4 38.68 23.47 -28.54
CA ILE A 4 37.68 23.77 -27.50
C ILE A 4 36.44 22.87 -27.60
N ILE A 5 36.31 22.06 -28.66
CA ILE A 5 35.14 21.19 -28.87
C ILE A 5 35.28 19.84 -28.14
N CYS A 6 36.49 19.40 -27.80
CA CYS A 6 36.71 18.10 -27.16
C CYS A 6 36.46 18.09 -25.64
N LEU A 7 36.31 19.27 -25.00
CA LEU A 7 36.04 19.39 -23.57
C LEU A 7 34.55 19.29 -23.22
N LEU A 8 33.66 19.22 -24.21
CA LEU A 8 32.22 19.04 -24.00
C LEU A 8 31.78 17.56 -23.94
N THR A 9 32.67 16.62 -24.26
CA THR A 9 32.35 15.17 -24.19
C THR A 9 32.68 14.53 -22.84
N THR A 10 33.33 15.25 -21.92
CA THR A 10 33.66 14.77 -20.57
C THR A 10 32.68 15.26 -19.52
N GLY A 11 31.43 15.56 -19.92
CA GLY A 11 30.30 15.64 -19.01
C GLY A 11 30.00 14.25 -18.46
N LEU A 12 30.89 13.76 -17.59
CA LEU A 12 30.71 12.55 -16.82
C LEU A 12 29.56 12.82 -15.85
N PHE A 13 28.34 12.56 -16.32
CA PHE A 13 27.15 12.50 -15.50
C PHE A 13 27.41 11.42 -14.44
N ASN A 14 27.80 11.85 -13.24
CA ASN A 14 27.87 10.99 -12.08
C ASN A 14 26.43 10.70 -11.68
N LEU A 15 25.82 9.69 -12.30
CA LEU A 15 24.61 9.08 -11.82
C LEU A 15 25.00 8.29 -10.56
N SER A 16 25.04 8.92 -9.39
CA SER A 16 25.05 8.15 -8.15
C SER A 16 23.65 7.55 -8.04
N ALA A 17 23.53 6.27 -8.39
CA ALA A 17 22.33 5.51 -8.08
C ALA A 17 22.15 5.58 -6.56
N VAL A 18 21.27 6.47 -6.11
CA VAL A 18 20.70 6.40 -4.77
C VAL A 18 19.88 5.12 -4.79
N THR A 19 20.49 4.03 -4.34
CA THR A 19 19.77 2.80 -4.02
C THR A 19 19.06 3.07 -2.71
N THR A 20 17.97 3.84 -2.76
CA THR A 20 16.91 3.71 -1.76
C THR A 20 16.34 2.32 -1.99
N THR A 21 16.88 1.33 -1.29
CA THR A 21 16.16 0.09 -1.07
C THR A 21 14.94 0.49 -0.27
N ALA A 22 13.84 0.78 -0.98
CA ALA A 22 12.54 0.96 -0.35
C ALA A 22 12.28 -0.34 0.40
N ASN A 23 12.28 -0.27 1.73
CA ASN A 23 11.97 -1.42 2.55
C ASN A 23 10.44 -1.56 2.49
N ALA A 24 9.99 -2.33 1.50
CA ALA A 24 8.59 -2.55 1.24
C ALA A 24 7.91 -3.08 2.50
N THR A 25 6.98 -2.31 3.03
CA THR A 25 6.21 -2.67 4.22
C THR A 25 4.80 -3.10 3.81
N ASP A 26 4.31 -4.17 4.42
CA ASP A 26 2.92 -4.61 4.30
C ASP A 26 2.08 -3.93 5.39
N TYR A 27 1.06 -3.17 4.97
CA TYR A 27 0.05 -2.59 5.85
C TYR A 27 -1.29 -3.31 5.70
N TYR A 28 -2.09 -3.33 6.76
CA TYR A 28 -3.38 -4.00 6.81
C TYR A 28 -4.51 -3.01 7.08
N LEU A 29 -5.59 -3.13 6.31
CA LEU A 29 -6.84 -2.41 6.53
C LEU A 29 -7.95 -3.40 6.89
N ALA A 30 -8.81 -3.00 7.82
CA ALA A 30 -9.97 -3.76 8.23
C ALA A 30 -11.17 -2.82 8.42
N ASP A 31 -12.35 -3.23 7.94
CA ASP A 31 -13.59 -2.58 8.35
C ASP A 31 -13.88 -2.97 9.80
N PRO A 32 -14.17 -2.01 10.70
CA PRO A 32 -14.54 -2.33 12.07
C PRO A 32 -15.78 -3.20 12.18
N LYS A 33 -16.66 -3.20 11.17
CA LYS A 33 -17.87 -4.02 11.11
C LYS A 33 -17.67 -5.37 10.41
N GLY A 34 -16.42 -5.78 10.21
CA GLY A 34 -16.11 -7.05 9.57
C GLY A 34 -16.60 -7.14 8.13
N ALA A 35 -16.86 -8.38 7.70
CA ALA A 35 -17.19 -8.70 6.32
C ALA A 35 -18.70 -8.53 6.02
N ASP A 36 -19.55 -8.66 7.04
CA ASP A 36 -21.00 -8.53 6.88
C ASP A 36 -21.49 -7.06 6.90
N GLY A 37 -20.66 -6.13 7.37
CA GLY A 37 -20.96 -4.71 7.46
C GLY A 37 -21.92 -4.35 8.59
N ILE A 38 -22.15 -5.26 9.54
CA ILE A 38 -23.05 -5.12 10.68
C ILE A 38 -22.22 -5.02 11.96
N ALA A 39 -22.38 -3.92 12.71
CA ALA A 39 -21.67 -3.78 13.98
C ALA A 39 -22.29 -4.66 15.09
N GLY A 40 -21.44 -5.16 15.98
CA GLY A 40 -21.78 -5.94 17.17
C GLY A 40 -21.81 -7.45 16.94
N THR A 41 -21.22 -7.92 15.85
CA THR A 41 -21.17 -9.33 15.45
C THR A 41 -19.81 -9.95 15.78
N ALA A 42 -19.66 -11.25 15.54
CA ALA A 42 -18.44 -11.97 15.88
C ALA A 42 -17.27 -11.72 14.90
N ASP A 43 -17.55 -11.14 13.73
CA ASP A 43 -16.56 -10.81 12.70
C ASP A 43 -16.08 -9.35 12.77
N ASP A 44 -16.62 -8.55 13.69
CA ASP A 44 -16.11 -7.21 14.00
C ASP A 44 -14.60 -7.25 14.26
N VAL A 45 -13.89 -6.25 13.72
CA VAL A 45 -12.44 -6.13 13.85
C VAL A 45 -12.09 -4.86 14.61
N ASP A 46 -11.25 -4.99 15.64
CA ASP A 46 -10.66 -3.83 16.28
C ASP A 46 -9.67 -3.16 15.31
N SER A 47 -10.04 -2.00 14.77
CA SER A 47 -9.31 -1.26 13.75
C SER A 47 -9.37 0.23 14.04
N SER A 48 -8.26 0.93 13.76
CA SER A 48 -8.17 2.37 13.99
C SER A 48 -7.05 2.99 13.17
N ASP A 49 -7.27 4.19 12.66
CA ASP A 49 -6.23 4.95 11.93
C ASP A 49 -5.10 5.46 12.84
N SER A 50 -5.25 5.32 14.17
CA SER A 50 -4.17 5.55 15.14
C SER A 50 -3.24 4.36 15.31
N TYR A 51 -3.60 3.19 14.78
CA TYR A 51 -2.80 1.97 14.88
C TYR A 51 -1.60 1.99 13.92
N PRO A 52 -0.60 1.10 14.14
CA PRO A 52 0.56 1.01 13.26
C PRO A 52 0.24 0.42 11.87
N GLY A 53 -0.93 -0.20 11.68
CA GLY A 53 -1.31 -0.81 10.40
C GLY A 53 -0.77 -2.22 10.22
N THR A 54 -0.53 -2.96 11.31
CA THR A 54 -0.10 -4.38 11.25
C THR A 54 -1.31 -5.31 11.13
N SER A 55 -1.07 -6.61 10.94
CA SER A 55 -2.16 -7.60 10.92
C SER A 55 -2.95 -7.64 12.23
N GLU A 56 -2.31 -7.40 13.37
CA GLU A 56 -2.96 -7.43 14.68
C GLU A 56 -3.64 -6.10 15.01
N LEU A 57 -3.09 -4.99 14.50
CA LEU A 57 -3.59 -3.63 14.71
C LEU A 57 -3.74 -2.91 13.36
N PRO A 58 -4.79 -3.23 12.59
CA PRO A 58 -5.00 -2.71 11.25
C PRO A 58 -5.54 -1.28 11.26
N TRP A 59 -5.34 -0.57 10.16
CA TRP A 59 -6.02 0.71 9.91
C TRP A 59 -7.48 0.51 9.55
N GLN A 60 -8.28 1.55 9.74
CA GLN A 60 -9.70 1.52 9.45
C GLN A 60 -10.00 2.05 8.04
N THR A 61 -9.30 3.09 7.59
CA THR A 61 -9.68 3.80 6.36
C THR A 61 -8.65 3.68 5.23
N ILE A 62 -9.15 3.73 3.99
CA ILE A 62 -8.31 3.84 2.78
C ILE A 62 -7.53 5.15 2.78
N ASP A 63 -8.11 6.24 3.29
CA ASP A 63 -7.44 7.53 3.38
C ASP A 63 -6.17 7.46 4.23
N LYS A 64 -6.18 6.68 5.31
CA LYS A 64 -4.98 6.45 6.13
C LYS A 64 -3.88 5.76 5.34
N ALA A 65 -4.22 4.72 4.57
CA ALA A 65 -3.28 4.06 3.68
C ALA A 65 -2.74 5.00 2.60
N PHE A 66 -3.61 5.77 1.94
CA PHE A 66 -3.21 6.70 0.89
C PHE A 66 -2.19 7.75 1.38
N ASN A 67 -2.36 8.23 2.62
CA ASN A 67 -1.48 9.23 3.20
C ASN A 67 -0.19 8.66 3.82
N THR A 68 -0.11 7.35 4.05
CA THR A 68 1.00 6.72 4.79
C THR A 68 1.86 5.83 3.90
N ALA A 69 1.25 5.07 3.00
CA ALA A 69 1.96 4.14 2.13
C ALA A 69 2.86 4.89 1.16
N THR A 70 4.11 4.42 1.03
CA THR A 70 5.12 5.00 0.15
C THR A 70 5.44 4.05 -1.00
N TYR A 71 6.29 4.48 -1.93
CA TYR A 71 6.67 3.65 -3.07
C TYR A 71 7.31 2.34 -2.62
N GLY A 72 6.75 1.22 -3.09
CA GLY A 72 7.20 -0.12 -2.75
C GLY A 72 6.38 -0.78 -1.65
N ASP A 73 5.60 -0.02 -0.86
CA ASP A 73 4.72 -0.58 0.16
C ASP A 73 3.51 -1.29 -0.47
N SER A 74 2.93 -2.21 0.29
CA SER A 74 1.73 -2.95 -0.08
C SER A 74 0.66 -2.77 0.97
N VAL A 75 -0.59 -2.61 0.53
CA VAL A 75 -1.74 -2.45 1.42
C VAL A 75 -2.67 -3.64 1.19
N ARG A 76 -2.85 -4.44 2.23
CA ARG A 76 -3.70 -5.63 2.24
C ARG A 76 -5.04 -5.29 2.85
N LEU A 77 -6.09 -5.38 2.05
CA LEU A 77 -7.46 -5.15 2.50
C LEU A 77 -8.05 -6.47 3.00
N ARG A 78 -8.68 -6.42 4.16
CA ARG A 78 -9.58 -7.48 4.61
C ARG A 78 -10.95 -7.29 3.97
N ASP A 79 -11.74 -8.34 4.05
CA ASP A 79 -13.13 -8.28 3.64
C ASP A 79 -13.87 -7.25 4.49
N GLY A 80 -14.69 -6.43 3.85
CA GLY A 80 -15.45 -5.38 4.50
C GLY A 80 -15.77 -4.19 3.61
N HIS A 81 -16.31 -3.15 4.23
CA HIS A 81 -16.83 -1.95 3.57
C HIS A 81 -16.01 -0.71 3.92
N TYR A 82 -15.35 -0.15 2.91
CA TYR A 82 -14.50 1.03 3.02
C TYR A 82 -15.16 2.21 2.29
N GLY A 83 -16.28 2.68 2.83
CA GLY A 83 -17.08 3.75 2.23
C GLY A 83 -17.90 3.26 1.03
N ALA A 84 -17.63 3.80 -0.16
CA ALA A 84 -18.31 3.38 -1.40
C ALA A 84 -17.71 2.10 -2.02
N PHE A 85 -16.57 1.65 -1.51
CA PHE A 85 -15.87 0.46 -1.96
C PHE A 85 -16.14 -0.69 -0.96
N SER A 86 -16.56 -1.84 -1.48
CA SER A 86 -16.70 -3.07 -0.70
C SER A 86 -15.75 -4.10 -1.28
N TYR A 87 -14.96 -4.74 -0.43
CA TYR A 87 -14.12 -5.85 -0.81
C TYR A 87 -14.62 -7.11 -0.13
N THR A 88 -14.83 -8.15 -0.92
CA THR A 88 -15.10 -9.49 -0.41
C THR A 88 -14.15 -10.39 -1.18
N GLY A 89 -13.25 -11.06 -0.46
CA GLY A 89 -12.33 -12.02 -1.01
C GLY A 89 -13.10 -13.21 -1.57
N SER A 90 -13.63 -13.07 -2.78
CA SER A 90 -14.27 -14.17 -3.48
C SER A 90 -13.19 -15.23 -3.75
N SER A 91 -13.36 -16.41 -3.16
CA SER A 91 -12.62 -17.61 -3.56
C SER A 91 -13.03 -18.12 -4.95
N ASP A 92 -13.95 -17.42 -5.64
CA ASP A 92 -14.34 -17.62 -7.03
C ASP A 92 -13.23 -17.17 -7.99
N PHE A 93 -12.08 -17.84 -7.93
CA PHE A 93 -11.32 -18.01 -9.16
C PHE A 93 -12.18 -18.89 -10.07
N PRO A 94 -12.63 -18.42 -11.26
CA PRO A 94 -13.27 -19.32 -12.20
C PRO A 94 -12.27 -20.41 -12.53
N LEU A 95 -12.53 -21.63 -12.06
CA LEU A 95 -11.94 -22.83 -12.61
C LEU A 95 -12.45 -22.88 -14.05
N TYR A 96 -11.63 -22.42 -15.00
CA TYR A 96 -11.85 -22.72 -16.40
C TYR A 96 -11.73 -24.24 -16.54
N SER A 97 -12.87 -24.93 -16.48
CA SER A 97 -13.01 -26.35 -16.83
C SER A 97 -13.06 -26.53 -18.34
#